data_AF-A0A1F6B1B1-F1
#
_entry.id   AF-A0A1F6B1B1-F1
#
_cell.length_a   1.000
_cell.length_b   1.000
_cell.length_c   1.000
_cell.angle_alpha   90.00
_cell.angle_beta   90.00
_cell.angle_gamma   90.00
#
_symmetry.space_group_name_H-M   'P 1'
#
loop_
_entity.id
_entity.type
_entity.pdbx_description
1 polymer ?
#
loop_
_entity_poly.entity_id
_entity_poly.type
_entity_poly.pdbx_seq_one_letter_code
_entity_poly.pdbx_strand_id
1 'polypeptide(L)' 'MVKIRLSQTGTKNRKTYRLIAIEEGKRRDGRALEILGFVNPLVIPTQVEIKRDRVNYW' A
#
# COMPACT_ATOMS: atom_id res chain seq x y z
N MET A 1 -1.63 17.27 -1.55
CA MET A 1 -0.80 16.84 -0.41
C MET A 1 -0.62 15.34 -0.55
N VAL A 2 0.62 14.87 -0.43
CA VAL A 2 0.92 13.45 -0.47
C VAL A 2 0.41 12.80 0.80
N LYS A 3 -0.26 11.66 0.65
CA LYS A 3 -0.73 10.82 1.75
C LYS A 3 -0.22 9.41 1.54
N ILE A 4 0.18 8.77 2.62
CA ILE A 4 0.45 7.34 2.63
C ILE A 4 -0.88 6.62 2.88
N ARG A 5 -1.29 5.74 1.97
CA ARG A 5 -2.53 4.96 2.12
C ARG A 5 -2.39 3.54 1.57
N LEU A 6 -3.35 2.69 1.93
CA LEU A 6 -3.46 1.34 1.39
C LEU A 6 -4.21 1.37 0.06
N SER A 7 -3.57 0.86 -0.99
CA SER A 7 -4.26 0.49 -2.23
C SER A 7 -4.66 -0.98 -2.16
N GLN A 8 -5.90 -1.27 -2.52
CA GLN A 8 -6.42 -2.63 -2.55
C GLN A 8 -5.95 -3.31 -3.84
N THR A 9 -5.29 -4.45 -3.70
CA THR A 9 -4.83 -5.29 -4.80
C THR A 9 -5.37 -6.71 -4.60
N GLY A 10 -5.23 -7.55 -5.62
CA GLY A 10 -5.63 -8.95 -5.59
C GLY A 10 -6.97 -9.18 -6.27
N THR A 11 -7.54 -10.36 -6.03
CA THR A 11 -8.75 -10.84 -6.70
C THR A 11 -9.93 -10.87 -5.74
N LYS A 12 -11.12 -11.12 -6.29
CA LYS A 12 -12.33 -11.36 -5.49
C LYS A 12 -12.03 -12.44 -4.45
N ASN A 13 -12.37 -12.17 -3.18
CA ASN A 13 -12.12 -13.04 -2.01
C ASN A 13 -10.64 -13.29 -1.66
N ARG A 14 -9.68 -12.63 -2.33
CA ARG A 14 -8.26 -12.67 -1.98
C ARG A 14 -7.69 -11.26 -1.97
N LYS A 15 -8.04 -10.51 -0.93
CA LYS A 15 -7.62 -9.10 -0.76
C LYS A 15 -6.17 -9.04 -0.28
N THR A 16 -5.35 -8.33 -1.03
CA THR A 16 -3.99 -7.93 -0.64
C THR A 16 -3.91 -6.41 -0.68
N TYR A 17 -2.91 -5.82 -0.03
CA TYR A 17 -2.79 -4.38 0.04
C TYR A 17 -1.37 -3.94 -0.27
N ARG A 18 -1.23 -2.77 -0.89
CA ARG A 18 0.05 -2.08 -1.08
C ARG A 18 0.04 -0.80 -0.27
N LEU A 19 1.13 -0.54 0.44
CA LEU A 19 1.36 0.75 1.08
C LEU A 19 1.91 1.70 0.01
N ILE A 20 1.18 2.76 -0.31
CA ILE A 20 1.54 3.67 -1.41
C ILE A 20 1.60 5.13 -0.93
N ALA A 21 2.56 5.88 -1.45
CA ALA A 21 2.58 7.34 -1.38
C ALA A 21 1.86 7.90 -2.62
N ILE A 22 0.82 8.71 -2.41
CA ILE A 22 0.00 9.25 -3.50
C ILE A 22 -0.63 10.58 -3.13
N GLU A 23 -0.88 11.43 -4.12
CA GLU A 23 -1.64 12.67 -3.94
C GLU A 23 -3.09 12.39 -3.51
N GLU A 24 -3.57 13.16 -2.54
CA GLU A 24 -4.90 13.05 -1.94
C GLU A 24 -6.05 12.96 -2.95
N GLY A 25 -6.03 13.81 -3.99
CA GLY A 25 -7.09 13.88 -5.00
C GLY A 25 -7.14 12.70 -5.98
N LYS A 26 -6.21 11.74 -5.89
CA LYS A 26 -6.20 10.58 -6.78
C LYS A 26 -7.13 9.47 -6.27
N ARG A 27 -7.64 8.66 -7.20
CA ARG A 27 -8.40 7.42 -6.91
C ARG A 27 -7.59 6.48 -6.02
N ARG A 28 -8.27 5.73 -5.12
CA ARG A 28 -7.66 4.79 -4.17
C ARG A 28 -6.55 3.93 -4.78
N ASP A 29 -6.85 3.30 -5.92
CA ASP A 29 -5.96 2.38 -6.65
C ASP A 29 -5.35 3.05 -7.90
N GLY A 30 -5.21 4.38 -7.86
CA GLY A 30 -4.59 5.16 -8.93
C GLY A 30 -3.06 5.04 -8.97
N ARG A 31 -2.44 5.73 -9.92
CA ARG A 31 -0.97 5.78 -10.07
C ARG A 31 -0.33 6.37 -8.81
N ALA A 32 0.40 5.54 -8.08
CA ALA A 32 1.21 5.97 -6.94
C ALA A 32 2.48 6.69 -7.39
N LEU A 33 3.01 7.56 -6.52
CA LEU A 33 4.35 8.12 -6.64
C LEU A 33 5.39 7.03 -6.32
N GLU A 34 5.16 6.30 -5.24
CA GLU A 34 6.01 5.20 -4.79
C GLU A 34 5.21 4.11 -4.06
N ILE A 35 5.66 2.87 -4.19
CA ILE A 35 5.18 1.73 -3.40
C ILE A 35 6.16 1.51 -2.25
N LEU A 36 5.68 1.75 -1.03
CA LEU A 36 6.46 1.70 0.21
C LEU A 36 6.45 0.31 0.86
N GLY A 37 5.54 -0.57 0.43
CA GLY A 37 5.43 -1.91 0.98
C GLY A 37 4.21 -2.68 0.51
N PHE A 38 4.05 -3.89 1.04
CA PHE A 38 2.86 -4.72 0.83
C PHE A 38 2.40 -5.39 2.14
N VAL A 39 1.11 -5.71 2.16
CA VAL A 39 0.45 -6.42 3.25
C VAL A 39 -0.39 -7.53 2.64
N ASN A 40 -0.15 -8.76 3.09
CA ASN A 40 -0.92 -9.93 2.72
C ASN A 40 -1.58 -10.55 3.96
N PRO A 41 -2.87 -10.27 4.21
CA PRO A 41 -3.61 -10.82 5.34
C PRO A 41 -4.08 -12.26 5.14
N LEU A 42 -3.82 -12.87 3.97
CA LEU A 42 -4.26 -14.23 3.67
C LEU A 42 -3.31 -15.31 4.22
N VAL A 43 -2.12 -14.91 4.67
CA VAL A 43 -1.11 -15.79 5.27
C VAL A 43 -1.15 -15.60 6.78
N ILE A 44 -0.95 -16.68 7.53
CA ILE A 44 -0.83 -16.67 8.98
C ILE A 44 0.59 -17.11 9.33
N PRO A 45 1.42 -16.25 9.96
CA PRO A 45 1.13 -14.87 10.36
C PRO A 45 1.01 -13.91 9.16
N THR A 46 0.29 -12.79 9.34
CA THR A 46 0.11 -11.76 8.31
C THR A 46 1.47 -11.32 7.78
N GLN A 47 1.68 -11.45 6.47
CA GLN A 47 2.92 -11.04 5.85
C GLN A 47 2.89 -9.52 5.61
N VAL A 48 3.84 -8.81 6.20
CA VAL A 48 3.98 -7.36 6.10
C VAL A 48 5.42 -7.04 5.72
N GLU A 49 5.60 -6.39 4.58
CA GLU A 49 6.91 -5.89 4.15
C GLU A 49 6.81 -4.38 3.94
N ILE A 50 7.59 -3.61 4.71
CA ILE A 50 7.54 -2.14 4.70
C ILE A 50 8.97 -1.60 4.65
N LYS A 51 9.22 -0.70 3.71
CA LYS A 51 10.47 0.08 3.60
C LYS A 51 10.41 1.26 4.56
N ARG A 52 10.81 1.05 5.81
CA ARG A 52 10.72 2.06 6.89
C ARG A 52 11.39 3.38 6.54
N ASP A 53 12.56 3.33 5.89
CA ASP A 53 13.30 4.53 5.49
C ASP A 53 12.51 5.40 4.51
N ARG A 54 11.79 4.77 3.57
CA ARG A 54 10.95 5.48 2.61
C ARG A 54 9.66 5.98 3.25
N VAL A 55 9.09 5.24 4.19
CA VAL A 55 7.91 5.71 4.95
C VAL A 55 8.23 6.97 5.75
N ASN A 56 9.42 7.07 6.36
CA ASN A 56 9.81 8.26 7.12
C ASN A 56 10.15 9.46 6.23
N TYR A 57 10.51 9.23 4.96
CA TYR A 57 10.83 10.28 4.00
C TYR A 57 9.58 10.99 3.44
N TRP A 58 8.47 10.27 3.33
CA TRP A 58 7.22 10.76 2.75
C TRP A 58 6.27 11.32 3.81
#